data_AF-A0A7C0ZWS2-F1
#
_entry.id   AF-A0A7C0ZWS2-F1
#
_cell.length_a   1.000
_cell.length_b   1.000
_cell.length_c   1.000
_cell.angle_alpha   90.00
_cell.angle_beta   90.00
_cell.angle_gamma   90.00
#
_symmetry.space_group_name_H-M   'P 1'
#
loop_
_entity.id
_entity.type
_entity.pdbx_description
1 polymer ?
#
loop_
_entity_poly.entity_id
_entity_poly.type
_entity_poly.pdbx_seq_one_letter_code
_entity_poly.pdbx_strand_id
1 'polypeptide(L)' 'MKRAVIIAKGDVQRVGYRDTVEKIARKLKLVGFVENLKPYDVRII' A
#
# COMPACT_ATOMS: atom_id res chain seq x y z
N MET A 1 -9.56 -12.92 -12.51
CA MET A 1 -8.78 -12.43 -11.35
C MET A 1 -9.60 -11.37 -10.63
N LYS A 2 -9.50 -11.30 -9.30
CA LYS A 2 -10.12 -10.24 -8.50
C LYS A 2 -9.04 -9.22 -8.12
N ARG A 3 -9.38 -7.93 -8.13
CA ARG A 3 -8.50 -6.81 -7.76
C ARG A 3 -9.14 -6.05 -6.61
N ALA A 4 -8.35 -5.75 -5.58
CA ALA A 4 -8.76 -4.89 -4.48
C ALA A 4 -8.20 -3.48 -4.70
N VAL A 5 -8.89 -2.46 -4.20
CA VAL A 5 -8.37 -1.10 -4.12
C VAL A 5 -8.58 -0.66 -2.69
N ILE A 6 -7.49 -0.37 -2.00
CA ILE A 6 -7.47 -0.08 -0.57
C ILE A 6 -6.88 1.32 -0.37
N ILE A 7 -7.56 2.13 0.43
CA ILE A 7 -7.06 3.44 0.88
C ILE A 7 -6.77 3.35 2.38
N ALA A 8 -5.49 3.39 2.72
CA ALA A 8 -5.03 3.50 4.10
C ALA A 8 -4.91 4.98 4.46
N LYS A 9 -5.51 5.37 5.60
CA LYS A 9 -5.53 6.74 6.13
C LYS A 9 -4.77 6.83 7.45
N GLY A 10 -4.38 8.04 7.83
CA GLY A 10 -3.68 8.33 9.09
C GLY A 10 -2.17 8.50 8.90
N ASP A 11 -1.39 8.13 9.92
CA ASP A 11 0.08 8.28 9.91
C ASP A 11 0.76 7.17 9.09
N VAL A 12 0.45 7.12 7.80
CA VAL A 12 0.94 6.10 6.87
C VAL A 12 2.04 6.61 5.94
N GLN A 13 2.24 7.93 5.86
CA GLN A 13 3.34 8.52 5.08
C GLN A 13 4.57 8.81 5.94
N ARG A 14 5.76 8.75 5.32
CA ARG A 14 7.07 9.02 5.95
C ARG A 14 7.48 8.07 7.08
N VAL A 15 6.73 6.98 7.28
CA VAL A 15 7.01 5.95 8.31
C VAL A 15 7.46 4.59 7.74
N GLY A 16 7.79 4.51 6.45
CA GLY A 16 8.18 3.24 5.80
C GLY A 16 7.01 2.28 5.53
N TYR A 17 5.77 2.78 5.52
CA TYR A 17 4.57 1.97 5.30
C TYR A 17 4.58 1.25 3.95
N ARG A 18 5.02 1.93 2.86
CA ARG A 18 5.11 1.34 1.51
C ARG A 18 6.01 0.10 1.48
N ASP A 19 7.19 0.18 2.08
CA ASP A 19 8.14 -0.94 2.13
C ASP A 19 7.56 -2.12 2.92
N THR A 20 6.81 -1.83 3.99
CA THR A 20 6.11 -2.86 4.77
C THR A 20 5.04 -3.55 3.94
N VAL A 21 4.22 -2.78 3.22
CA VAL A 21 3.18 -3.31 2.31
C VAL A 21 3.82 -4.18 1.22
N GLU A 22 4.89 -3.71 0.58
CA GLU A 22 5.57 -4.49 -0.47
C GLU A 22 6.16 -5.80 0.06
N LYS A 23 6.79 -5.78 1.24
CA LYS A 23 7.31 -7.00 1.88
C LYS A 23 6.20 -8.01 2.16
N ILE A 24 5.04 -7.56 2.65
CA ILE A 24 3.89 -8.42 2.92
C ILE A 24 3.31 -8.97 1.60
N ALA A 25 3.11 -8.12 0.60
CA ALA A 25 2.59 -8.51 -0.70
C ALA A 25 3.47 -9.60 -1.35
N ARG A 26 4.80 -9.45 -1.30
CA ARG A 26 5.76 -10.46 -1.80
C ARG A 26 5.62 -11.80 -1.07
N LYS A 27 5.49 -11.79 0.27
CA LYS A 27 5.28 -13.00 1.07
C LYS A 27 3.98 -13.72 0.69
N LEU A 28 2.94 -12.95 0.39
CA LEU A 28 1.63 -13.47 -0.02
C LEU A 28 1.53 -13.79 -1.53
N LYS A 29 2.62 -13.60 -2.30
CA LYS A 29 2.64 -13.77 -3.76
C LYS A 29 1.57 -12.93 -4.47
N LEU A 30 1.26 -11.75 -3.93
CA LEU A 30 0.36 -10.78 -4.53
C LEU A 30 1.13 -9.88 -5.49
N VAL A 31 0.46 -9.47 -6.56
CA VAL A 31 0.98 -8.52 -7.56
C VAL A 31 0.15 -7.25 -7.50
N GLY A 32 0.81 -6.10 -7.63
CA GLY A 32 0.17 -4.83 -7.32
C GLY A 32 1.16 -3.69 -7.17
N PHE A 33 0.69 -2.57 -6.67
CA PHE A 33 1.52 -1.41 -6.38
C PHE A 33 0.98 -0.61 -5.20
N VAL A 34 1.86 0.16 -4.57
CA VAL A 34 1.54 1.06 -3.48
C VAL A 34 2.04 2.46 -3.79
N GLU A 35 1.22 3.48 -3.55
CA GLU A 35 1.59 4.86 -3.78
C GLU A 35 1.04 5.81 -2.71
N ASN A 36 1.68 6.96 -2.58
CA ASN A 36 1.21 8.03 -1.71
C ASN A 36 0.16 8.87 -2.46
N LEU A 37 -0.98 9.11 -1.82
CA LEU A 37 -1.98 10.07 -2.25
C LEU A 37 -1.83 11.36 -1.46
N LYS A 38 -1.92 12.51 -2.14
CA LYS A 38 -2.02 13.81 -1.46
C LYS A 38 -3.40 13.91 -0.77
N PRO A 39 -3.49 14.44 0.46
CA PRO A 39 -2.40 15.03 1.24
C PRO A 39 -1.53 13.98 1.96
N TYR A 40 -2.10 12.97 2.63
CA TYR A 40 -1.33 12.02 3.47
C TYR A 40 -1.84 10.56 3.45
N ASP A 41 -2.65 10.18 2.48
CA ASP A 41 -3.18 8.81 2.37
C ASP A 41 -2.23 7.90 1.57
N VAL A 42 -2.44 6.59 1.63
CA VAL A 42 -1.73 5.60 0.80
C VAL A 42 -2.75 4.74 0.06
N ARG A 43 -2.58 4.60 -1.25
CA ARG A 43 -3.36 3.68 -2.08
C ARG A 43 -2.59 2.40 -2.32
N ILE A 44 -3.24 1.27 -2.07
CA ILE A 44 -2.72 -0.07 -2.35
C ILE A 44 -3.66 -0.72 -3.36
N ILE A 45 -3.07 -1.28 -4.40
CA ILE A 45 -3.74 -2.02 -5.46
C ILE A 45 -3.09 -3.39 -5.58
#